data_AF-A0A2D0H852-F1
#
_entry.id   AF-A0A2D0H852-F1
#
_cell.length_a   1.000
_cell.length_b   1.000
_cell.length_c   1.000
_cell.angle_alpha   90.00
_cell.angle_beta   90.00
_cell.angle_gamma   90.00
#
_symmetry.space_group_name_H-M   'P 1'
#
loop_
_entity.id
_entity.type
_entity.pdbx_description
1 polymer ?
#
loop_
_entity_poly.entity_id
_entity_poly.type
_entity_poly.pdbx_seq_one_letter_code
_entity_poly.pdbx_strand_id
1 'polypeptide(L)' 'MSSEQELLNKVAFSSTRKTKEVLDFVEFLGLKNSANKIPFGERLQQIRTKIVTSGKNLLDEDEIEKELASRRGGLQGRED' A
#
# COMPACT_ATOMS: atom_id res chain seq x y z
N MET A 1 22.44 -18.25 10.30
CA MET A 1 21.13 -18.86 10.00
C MET A 1 20.32 -17.85 9.20
N SER A 2 19.48 -18.30 8.27
CA SER A 2 18.52 -17.39 7.61
C SER A 2 17.47 -16.93 8.62
N SER A 3 16.95 -15.71 8.46
CA SER A 3 15.85 -15.17 9.26
C SER A 3 14.62 -16.07 9.25
N GLU A 4 14.37 -16.75 8.13
CA GLU A 4 13.30 -17.75 7.99
C GLU A 4 13.51 -18.97 8.91
N GLN A 5 14.74 -19.46 8.99
CA GLN A 5 15.08 -20.64 9.80
C GLN A 5 14.99 -20.33 11.31
N GLU A 6 15.33 -19.10 11.71
CA GLU A 6 15.14 -18.67 13.10
C GLU A 6 13.67 -18.57 13.49
N LEU A 7 12.81 -18.11 12.58
CA LEU A 7 11.37 -18.06 12.81
C LEU A 7 10.76 -19.46 12.93
N LEU A 8 11.13 -20.39 12.03
CA LEU A 8 10.66 -21.77 12.08
C LEU A 8 11.06 -22.47 13.39
N ASN A 9 12.30 -22.27 13.84
CA ASN A 9 12.74 -22.79 15.14
C ASN A 9 11.93 -22.18 16.29
N LYS A 10 11.74 -20.85 16.32
CA LYS A 10 10.96 -20.19 17.38
C LYS A 10 9.50 -20.67 17.43
N VAL A 11 8.89 -20.94 16.27
CA VAL A 11 7.52 -21.46 16.18
C VAL A 11 7.47 -22.92 16.65
N ALA A 12 8.44 -23.75 16.26
CA ALA A 12 8.51 -25.16 16.66
C ALA A 12 8.70 -25.36 18.17
N PHE A 13 9.43 -24.46 18.84
CA PHE A 13 9.60 -24.48 20.30
C PHE A 13 8.50 -23.72 21.07
N SER A 14 7.52 -23.15 20.37
CA SER A 14 6.42 -22.42 21.02
C SER A 14 5.31 -23.37 21.49
N SER A 15 4.52 -22.95 22.48
CA SER A 15 3.40 -23.74 22.97
C SER A 15 2.30 -23.89 21.91
N THR A 16 1.49 -24.95 22.02
CA THR A 16 0.34 -25.23 21.11
C THR A 16 -0.64 -24.07 20.96
N ARG A 17 -0.76 -23.20 21.98
CA ARG A 17 -1.56 -21.97 21.91
C ARG A 17 -0.93 -20.91 21.00
N LYS A 18 0.39 -20.74 21.07
CA LYS A 18 1.13 -19.74 20.27
C LYS A 18 1.24 -20.17 18.81
N THR A 19 1.40 -21.47 18.55
CA THR A 19 1.37 -22.00 17.17
C THR A 19 0.02 -21.79 16.50
N LYS A 20 -1.09 -21.97 17.25
CA LYS A 20 -2.44 -21.69 16.74
C LYS A 20 -2.62 -20.21 16.38
N GLU A 21 -2.17 -19.30 17.23
CA GLU A 21 -2.23 -17.85 16.96
C GLU A 21 -1.43 -17.45 15.71
N VAL A 22 -0.26 -18.06 15.48
CA VAL A 22 0.53 -17.85 14.26
C VAL A 22 -0.21 -18.38 13.02
N LEU A 23 -0.83 -19.56 13.11
CA LEU A 23 -1.61 -20.13 12.01
C LEU A 23 -2.83 -19.26 11.68
N ASP A 24 -3.57 -18.83 12.69
CA ASP A 24 -4.74 -17.95 12.54
C ASP A 24 -4.31 -16.61 11.89
N PHE A 25 -3.13 -16.08 12.25
CA PHE A 25 -2.58 -14.88 11.63
C PHE A 25 -2.17 -15.08 10.16
N VAL A 26 -1.55 -16.21 9.82
CA VAL A 26 -1.18 -16.54 8.44
C VAL A 26 -2.43 -16.71 7.58
N GLU A 27 -3.46 -17.39 8.09
CA GLU A 27 -4.75 -17.54 7.40
C GLU A 27 -5.41 -16.17 7.18
N PHE A 28 -5.41 -15.29 8.19
CA PHE A 28 -5.87 -13.91 8.06
C PHE A 28 -5.11 -13.13 6.98
N LEU A 29 -3.78 -13.26 6.91
CA LEU A 29 -2.98 -12.62 5.86
C LEU A 29 -3.31 -13.17 4.47
N GLY A 30 -3.52 -14.48 4.37
CA GLY A 30 -3.97 -15.14 3.15
C GLY A 30 -5.32 -14.58 2.69
N LEU A 31 -6.29 -14.45 3.60
CA LEU A 31 -7.61 -13.88 3.32
C LEU A 31 -7.55 -12.40 2.92
N LYS A 32 -6.69 -11.62 3.59
CA LYS A 32 -6.50 -10.19 3.30
C LYS A 32 -5.82 -9.95 1.95
N ASN A 33 -4.94 -10.86 1.54
CA ASN A 33 -4.25 -10.78 0.26
C ASN A 33 -5.03 -11.43 -0.89
N SER A 34 -5.91 -12.40 -0.60
CA SER A 34 -6.84 -12.99 -1.56
C SER A 34 -8.07 -12.13 -1.83
N ALA A 35 -8.33 -11.13 -0.97
CA ALA A 35 -9.35 -10.11 -1.23
C ALA A 35 -9.06 -9.46 -2.58
N ASN A 36 -9.80 -9.91 -3.60
CA ASN A 36 -9.77 -9.53 -5.01
C ASN A 36 -9.28 -8.09 -5.21
N LYS A 37 -7.96 -7.93 -5.25
CA LYS A 37 -7.38 -6.65 -5.63
C LYS A 37 -7.66 -6.54 -7.11
N ILE A 38 -8.62 -5.66 -7.43
CA ILE A 38 -8.88 -5.23 -8.80
C ILE A 38 -7.51 -5.06 -9.47
N PRO A 39 -7.23 -5.78 -10.56
CA PRO A 39 -5.97 -5.67 -11.28
C PRO A 39 -5.60 -4.20 -11.44
N PHE A 40 -4.33 -3.86 -11.24
CA PHE A 40 -3.90 -2.47 -11.18
C PHE A 40 -4.38 -1.65 -12.40
N GLY A 41 -4.38 -2.26 -13.59
CA GLY A 41 -4.91 -1.67 -14.81
C GLY A 41 -6.40 -1.34 -14.76
N GLU A 42 -7.25 -2.25 -14.25
CA GLU A 42 -8.68 -1.99 -14.07
C GLU A 42 -8.93 -0.87 -13.05
N ARG A 43 -8.13 -0.83 -11.98
CA ARG A 43 -8.22 0.24 -10.98
C ARG A 43 -7.86 1.59 -11.59
N LEU A 44 -6.81 1.65 -12.41
CA LEU A 44 -6.43 2.86 -13.16
C LEU A 44 -7.52 3.28 -14.14
N GLN A 45 -8.15 2.32 -14.83
CA GLN A 45 -9.26 2.62 -15.74
C GLN A 45 -10.45 3.23 -14.99
N GLN A 46 -10.83 2.69 -13.83
CA GLN A 46 -11.89 3.27 -13.00
C GLN A 46 -11.54 4.69 -12.52
N ILE A 47 -10.30 4.94 -12.12
CA ILE A 47 -9.84 6.28 -11.73
C ILE A 47 -9.91 7.23 -12.94
N ARG A 48 -9.45 6.81 -14.11
CA ARG A 48 -9.53 7.60 -15.35
C ARG A 48 -10.99 7.94 -15.68
N THR A 49 -11.90 6.97 -15.61
CA THR A 49 -13.33 7.22 -15.85
C THR A 49 -13.86 8.28 -14.90
N LYS A 50 -13.57 8.18 -13.59
CA LYS A 50 -13.98 9.20 -12.62
C LYS A 50 -13.43 10.59 -12.93
N ILE A 51 -12.17 10.70 -13.35
CA ILE A 51 -11.55 11.97 -13.74
C ILE A 51 -12.27 12.57 -14.94
N VAL A 52 -12.50 11.78 -16.00
CA VAL A 52 -13.19 12.24 -17.21
C VAL A 52 -14.64 12.65 -16.91
N THR A 53 -15.38 11.83 -16.15
CA THR A 53 -16.77 12.14 -15.77
C THR A 53 -16.86 13.38 -14.89
N SER A 54 -15.84 13.68 -14.10
CA SER A 54 -15.84 14.89 -13.26
C SER A 54 -15.86 16.19 -14.06
N GLY A 55 -15.47 16.15 -15.34
CA GLY A 55 -15.39 17.33 -16.21
C GLY A 55 -14.42 18.40 -15.73
N LYS A 56 -13.62 18.11 -14.69
CA LYS A 56 -12.60 19.02 -14.17
C LYS A 56 -11.44 19.09 -15.16
N ASN A 57 -10.96 20.30 -15.41
CA ASN A 57 -9.74 20.50 -16.16
C ASN A 57 -8.58 19.78 -15.45
N LEU A 58 -7.71 19.17 -16.25
CA LEU A 58 -6.47 18.63 -15.74
C LEU A 58 -5.57 19.77 -15.28
N LEU A 59 -4.69 19.44 -14.33
CA LEU A 59 -3.69 20.39 -13.86
C LEU A 59 -2.78 20.79 -15.02
N ASP A 60 -2.45 22.09 -15.09
CA ASP A 60 -1.38 22.57 -15.96
C ASP A 60 0.01 22.28 -15.38
N GLU A 61 1.06 22.66 -16.10
CA GLU A 61 2.43 22.34 -15.74
C GLU A 61 2.82 22.95 -14.38
N ASP A 62 2.46 24.20 -14.13
CA ASP A 62 2.75 24.91 -12.87
C ASP A 62 1.96 24.31 -11.69
N GLU A 63 0.70 23.95 -11.91
CA GLU A 63 -0.15 23.28 -10.93
C GLU A 63 0.37 21.87 -10.58
N ILE A 64 0.89 21.14 -11.57
CA ILE A 64 1.54 19.84 -11.36
C ILE A 64 2.79 19.99 -10.50
N GLU A 65 3.65 20.94 -10.80
CA GLU A 65 4.87 21.18 -10.02
C GLU A 65 4.55 21.53 -8.56
N LYS A 66 3.54 22.39 -8.35
CA LYS A 66 3.07 22.76 -7.00
C LYS A 66 2.51 21.58 -6.22
N GLU A 67 1.70 20.72 -6.86
CA GLU A 67 1.16 19.50 -6.23
C GLU A 67 2.28 18.49 -5.91
N LEU A 68 3.24 18.31 -6.83
CA LEU A 68 4.41 17.45 -6.61
C LEU A 68 5.27 17.94 -5.45
N ALA A 69 5.55 19.24 -5.41
CA ALA A 69 6.29 19.86 -4.31
C ALA A 69 5.55 19.66 -2.97
N SER A 70 4.24 19.91 -2.94
CA SER A 70 3.41 19.74 -1.73
C SER A 70 3.42 18.30 -1.20
N ARG A 71 3.32 17.30 -2.08
CA ARG A 71 3.34 15.88 -1.70
C ARG A 71 4.71 15.37 -1.26
N ARG A 72 5.77 15.98 -1.77
CA ARG A 72 7.16 15.63 -1.42
C ARG A 72 7.70 16.43 -0.24
N GLY A 73 6.87 17.29 0.37
CA GLY A 73 7.21 18.02 1.58
C GLY A 73 7.78 19.43 1.37
N GLY A 74 7.54 20.05 0.21
CA GLY A 74 7.58 21.50 -0.06
C GLY A 74 8.91 22.23 0.17
N LEU A 75 9.40 22.90 -0.86
CA LEU A 75 10.50 23.88 -0.77
C LEU A 75 10.23 24.87 0.35
N GLN A 76 11.15 24.91 1.32
CA GLN A 76 11.19 25.91 2.37
C GLN A 76 11.19 27.30 1.72
N GLY A 77 10.16 28.09 2.03
CA GLY A 77 10.03 29.46 1.53
C GLY A 77 11.32 30.23 1.77
N ARG A 78 11.98 30.63 0.69
CA ARG A 78 12.83 31.82 0.71
C ARG A 78 11.89 32.98 0.46
N GLU A 79 11.38 33.53 1.55
CA GLU A 79 10.91 34.92 1.57
C GLU A 79 12.15 35.83 1.48
N ASP A 80 11.95 36.96 0.80
CA ASP A 80 12.93 37.94 0.34
C ASP A 80 13.81 38.57 1.44
#